data_AF-A0A078AXU2-F1
#
_entry.id   AF-A0A078AXU2-F1
#
_cell.length_a   1.000
_cell.length_b   1.000
_cell.length_c   1.000
_cell.angle_alpha   90.00
_cell.angle_beta   90.00
_cell.angle_gamma   90.00
#
_symmetry.space_group_name_H-M   'P 1'
#
loop_
_entity.id
_entity.type
_entity.pdbx_description
1 polymer ?
#
loop_
_entity_poly.entity_id
_entity_poly.type
_entity_poly.pdbx_seq_one_letter_code
_entity_poly.pdbx_strand_id
1 'polypeptide(L)'
;MMSQNLLPIQQAVEMHLQHHFNFDFADVAKAFLLKYNLENKFCFTTIASTRQLDEDRFEIVRRMENVMSSRPVYERIIFNRKMMAVQGFTFETENQNVYTECYCYKQDDKDSQKTIYNMFLYKNPGLKKMLRFKLHNWGVQTLENIIKKDHDLIAKLKDSKDKMIEKKDKIIKEGQVIIKEGQVIIKERINDLKTFKSSTFSSAKEESTPSTMKDSKSL
;
A
#
# COMPACT_ATOMS: atom_id res chain seq x y z
N MET A 1 19.19 -24.25 12.34
CA MET A 1 17.94 -24.54 13.09
C MET A 1 18.32 -24.62 14.55
N MET A 2 17.73 -23.80 15.42
CA MET A 2 17.92 -23.92 16.86
C MET A 2 17.24 -25.22 17.31
N SER A 3 18.01 -26.26 17.66
CA SER A 3 17.45 -27.43 18.36
C SER A 3 17.14 -27.02 19.79
N GLN A 4 16.05 -26.29 19.98
CA GLN A 4 15.50 -26.12 21.30
C GLN A 4 15.05 -27.51 21.76
N ASN A 5 15.51 -27.94 22.93
CA ASN A 5 15.05 -29.17 23.56
C ASN A 5 13.53 -29.07 23.74
N LEU A 6 12.78 -29.66 22.81
CA LEU A 6 11.33 -29.69 22.86
C LEU A 6 10.92 -30.49 24.10
N LEU A 7 10.00 -29.92 24.88
CA LEU A 7 9.44 -30.63 26.02
C LEU A 7 8.70 -31.88 25.52
N PRO A 8 8.52 -32.93 26.36
CA PRO A 8 7.84 -34.16 25.95
C PRO A 8 6.49 -33.93 25.25
N ILE A 9 5.71 -32.94 25.72
CA ILE A 9 4.42 -32.58 25.10
C ILE A 9 4.54 -31.98 23.69
N GLN A 10 5.71 -31.49 23.30
CA GLN A 10 6.00 -30.89 22.00
C GLN A 10 6.72 -31.86 21.05
N GLN A 11 7.01 -33.09 21.48
CA GLN A 11 7.70 -34.09 20.66
C GLN A 11 6.76 -34.75 19.64
N ALA A 12 5.46 -34.82 19.91
CA ALA A 12 4.46 -35.39 19.02
C ALA A 12 3.53 -34.30 18.47
N VAL A 13 3.45 -34.19 17.15
CA VAL A 13 2.46 -33.35 16.48
C VAL A 13 1.15 -34.12 16.39
N GLU A 14 0.12 -33.62 17.07
CA GLU A 14 -1.22 -34.22 17.09
C GLU A 14 -2.04 -33.84 15.85
N MET A 15 -1.76 -32.68 15.26
CA MET A 15 -2.40 -32.21 14.04
C MET A 15 -1.49 -31.23 13.31
N HIS A 16 -1.36 -31.43 11.99
CA HIS A 16 -0.71 -30.52 11.08
C HIS A 16 -1.71 -30.09 10.01
N LEU A 17 -1.89 -28.78 9.86
CA LEU A 17 -2.68 -28.19 8.79
C LEU A 17 -1.76 -27.30 7.95
N GLN A 18 -1.94 -27.35 6.63
CA GLN A 18 -1.16 -26.57 5.69
C GLN A 18 -2.07 -25.90 4.67
N HIS A 19 -1.75 -24.65 4.31
CA HIS A 19 -2.38 -23.89 3.24
C HIS A 19 -1.33 -23.18 2.40
N HIS A 20 -1.63 -22.98 1.12
CA HIS A 20 -0.80 -22.19 0.20
C HIS A 20 -1.59 -20.96 -0.23
N PHE A 21 -1.12 -19.79 0.17
CA PHE A 21 -1.66 -18.53 -0.32
C PHE A 21 -1.05 -18.20 -1.68
N ASN A 22 -1.90 -17.82 -2.64
CA ASN A 22 -1.48 -17.26 -3.92
C ASN A 22 -1.23 -15.74 -3.80
N PHE A 23 -0.52 -15.35 -2.75
CA PHE A 23 -0.18 -13.97 -2.42
C PHE A 23 1.24 -13.93 -1.85
N ASP A 24 1.94 -12.82 -2.10
CA ASP A 24 3.26 -12.60 -1.54
C ASP A 24 3.24 -12.49 -0.01
N PHE A 25 4.42 -12.56 0.60
CA PHE A 25 4.52 -12.53 2.05
C PHE A 25 4.09 -11.18 2.64
N ALA A 26 4.34 -10.07 1.96
CA ALA A 26 4.05 -8.74 2.47
C ALA A 26 2.53 -8.54 2.61
N ASP A 27 1.76 -8.97 1.62
CA ASP A 27 0.31 -8.95 1.63
C ASP A 27 -0.26 -9.84 2.74
N VAL A 28 0.27 -11.07 2.87
CA VAL A 28 -0.17 -12.00 3.92
C VAL A 28 0.18 -11.47 5.32
N ALA A 29 1.36 -10.90 5.51
CA ALA A 29 1.78 -10.31 6.78
C ALA A 29 0.92 -9.09 7.16
N LYS A 30 0.61 -8.21 6.19
CA LYS A 30 -0.30 -7.07 6.38
C LYS A 30 -1.69 -7.54 6.76
N ALA A 31 -2.26 -8.50 6.02
CA ALA A 31 -3.57 -9.06 6.33
C ALA A 31 -3.60 -9.77 7.70
N PHE A 32 -2.51 -10.45 8.06
CA PHE A 32 -2.38 -11.08 9.38
C PHE A 32 -2.50 -10.07 10.52
N LEU A 33 -1.91 -8.89 10.39
CA LEU A 33 -2.01 -7.83 11.40
C LEU A 33 -3.42 -7.24 11.50
N LEU A 34 -4.18 -7.23 10.40
CA LEU A 34 -5.52 -6.66 10.31
C LEU A 34 -6.65 -7.64 10.65
N LYS A 35 -6.41 -8.95 10.57
CA LYS A 35 -7.46 -9.99 10.67
C LYS A 35 -8.31 -9.90 11.93
N TYR A 36 -7.72 -9.46 13.04
CA TYR A 36 -8.43 -9.34 14.32
C TYR A 36 -9.20 -8.03 14.49
N ASN A 37 -8.95 -7.02 13.65
CA ASN A 37 -9.61 -5.71 13.73
C ASN A 37 -10.81 -5.60 12.79
N LEU A 38 -10.76 -6.28 11.63
CA LEU A 38 -11.75 -6.08 10.57
C LEU A 38 -12.93 -7.07 10.62
N GLU A 39 -12.66 -8.35 10.88
CA GLU A 39 -13.67 -9.41 10.67
C GLU A 39 -13.82 -10.39 11.85
N ASN A 40 -13.11 -10.16 12.95
CA ASN A 40 -13.10 -11.12 14.05
C ASN A 40 -14.36 -11.03 14.92
N LYS A 41 -15.12 -12.13 14.93
CA LYS A 41 -16.36 -12.28 15.72
C LYS A 41 -16.22 -13.23 16.92
N PHE A 42 -15.06 -13.88 17.08
CA PHE A 42 -14.90 -15.01 18.00
C PHE A 42 -13.89 -14.77 19.12
N CYS A 43 -13.12 -13.69 19.02
CA CYS A 43 -12.04 -13.40 19.95
C CYS A 43 -11.90 -11.90 20.15
N PHE A 44 -11.61 -11.46 21.37
CA PHE A 44 -11.06 -10.13 21.62
C PHE A 44 -9.56 -10.25 21.80
N THR A 45 -8.82 -9.36 21.13
CA THR A 45 -7.37 -9.39 21.17
C THR A 45 -6.82 -8.04 21.61
N THR A 46 -5.85 -8.06 22.51
CA THR A 46 -5.12 -6.87 22.96
C THR A 46 -3.63 -7.12 22.80
N ILE A 47 -2.89 -6.14 22.28
CA ILE A 47 -1.43 -6.20 22.27
C ILE A 47 -0.96 -6.00 23.72
N ALA A 48 -0.33 -7.03 24.28
CA ALA A 48 0.19 -7.01 25.64
C ALA A 48 1.59 -6.41 25.69
N SER A 49 2.44 -6.74 24.72
CA SER A 49 3.77 -6.14 24.60
C SER A 49 4.28 -6.19 23.16
N THR A 50 5.23 -5.30 22.86
CA THR A 50 6.02 -5.33 21.63
C THR A 50 7.49 -5.18 22.00
N ARG A 51 8.36 -5.90 21.29
CA ARG A 51 9.80 -5.89 21.56
C ARG A 51 10.58 -6.07 20.28
N GLN A 52 11.60 -5.26 20.07
CA GLN A 52 12.60 -5.55 19.04
C GLN A 52 13.57 -6.61 19.57
N LEU A 53 13.71 -7.73 18.84
CA LEU A 53 14.61 -8.81 19.23
C LEU A 53 16.02 -8.58 18.67
N ASP A 54 16.10 -8.11 17.42
CA ASP A 54 17.33 -7.69 16.75
C ASP A 54 17.00 -6.76 15.56
N GLU A 55 17.95 -6.57 14.65
CA GLU A 55 17.79 -5.71 13.46
C GLU A 55 16.71 -6.24 12.51
N ASP A 56 16.52 -7.55 12.40
CA ASP A 56 15.60 -8.15 11.42
C ASP A 56 14.31 -8.67 12.05
N ARG A 57 14.29 -8.83 13.37
CA ARG A 57 13.21 -9.49 14.10
C ARG A 57 12.60 -8.60 15.17
N PHE A 58 11.28 -8.64 15.21
CA PHE A 58 10.51 -8.08 16.31
C PHE A 58 9.41 -9.04 16.74
N GLU A 59 9.03 -8.90 18.00
CA GLU A 59 8.03 -9.71 18.67
C GLU A 59 6.84 -8.85 19.06
N ILE A 60 5.65 -9.44 18.91
CA ILE A 60 4.39 -8.94 19.46
C ILE A 60 3.82 -10.05 20.34
N VAL A 61 3.57 -9.74 21.60
CA VAL A 61 2.77 -10.61 22.48
C VAL A 61 1.35 -10.07 22.50
N ARG A 62 0.39 -10.94 22.19
CA ARG A 62 -1.03 -10.62 22.15
C ARG A 62 -1.77 -11.47 23.17
N ARG A 63 -2.63 -10.84 23.97
CA ARG A 63 -3.62 -11.52 24.82
C ARG A 63 -4.88 -11.76 24.01
N MET A 64 -5.39 -12.99 24.05
CA MET A 64 -6.58 -13.46 23.35
C MET A 64 -7.62 -13.93 24.37
N GLU A 65 -8.77 -13.28 24.36
CA GLU A 65 -9.97 -13.75 25.05
C GLU A 65 -10.87 -14.37 23.99
N ASN A 66 -11.07 -15.69 24.02
CA ASN A 66 -11.84 -16.40 23.01
C ASN A 66 -12.90 -17.29 23.64
N VAL A 67 -13.89 -17.68 22.84
CA VAL A 67 -14.97 -18.58 23.25
C VAL A 67 -14.50 -20.02 23.51
N MET A 68 -13.23 -20.35 23.24
CA MET A 68 -12.70 -21.71 23.26
C MET A 68 -12.06 -22.12 24.60
N SER A 69 -11.77 -21.13 25.44
CA SER A 69 -11.08 -21.25 26.72
C SER A 69 -11.74 -20.36 27.76
N SER A 70 -11.84 -20.83 29.01
CA SER A 70 -12.29 -20.03 30.15
C SER A 70 -11.21 -19.09 30.68
N ARG A 71 -9.97 -19.23 30.21
CA ARG A 71 -8.82 -18.39 30.58
C ARG A 71 -8.30 -17.65 29.36
N PRO A 72 -7.79 -16.42 29.53
CA PRO A 72 -7.06 -15.73 28.48
C PRO A 72 -5.90 -16.60 28.00
N VAL A 73 -5.72 -16.62 26.69
CA VAL A 73 -4.60 -17.29 26.03
C VAL A 73 -3.67 -16.21 25.51
N TYR A 74 -2.38 -16.48 25.47
CA TYR A 74 -1.41 -15.55 24.92
C TYR A 74 -0.81 -16.11 23.64
N GLU A 75 -0.52 -15.21 22.70
CA GLU A 75 0.06 -15.50 21.40
C GLU A 75 1.33 -14.65 21.25
N ARG A 76 2.49 -15.30 21.17
CA ARG A 76 3.76 -14.65 20.86
C ARG A 76 3.99 -14.78 19.37
N ILE A 77 4.14 -13.64 18.71
CA ILE A 77 4.24 -13.53 17.27
C ILE A 77 5.60 -12.91 16.97
N ILE A 78 6.42 -13.60 16.19
CA ILE A 78 7.74 -13.14 15.78
C ILE A 78 7.70 -12.89 14.28
N PHE A 79 7.94 -11.65 13.90
CA PHE A 79 8.17 -11.25 12.52
C PHE A 79 9.67 -11.31 12.25
N ASN A 80 10.06 -11.96 11.16
CA ASN A 80 11.44 -12.02 10.70
C ASN A 80 11.49 -11.48 9.26
N ARG A 81 12.01 -10.26 9.12
CA ARG A 81 12.08 -9.55 7.83
C ARG A 81 13.05 -10.22 6.87
N LYS A 82 14.20 -10.67 7.36
CA LYS A 82 15.22 -11.34 6.56
C LYS A 82 14.74 -12.68 6.00
N MET A 83 13.96 -13.43 6.77
CA MET A 83 13.42 -14.72 6.35
C MET A 83 12.05 -14.63 5.67
N MET A 84 11.47 -13.42 5.57
CA MET A 84 10.09 -13.22 5.11
C MET A 84 9.12 -14.21 5.78
N ALA A 85 9.14 -14.22 7.11
CA ALA A 85 8.36 -15.16 7.91
C ALA A 85 7.67 -14.51 9.11
N VAL A 86 6.46 -15.01 9.41
CA VAL A 86 5.73 -14.75 10.67
C VAL A 86 5.56 -16.08 11.38
N GLN A 87 6.09 -16.17 12.60
CA GLN A 87 5.94 -17.33 13.46
C GLN A 87 5.06 -16.98 14.65
N GLY A 88 4.15 -17.85 15.02
CA GLY A 88 3.29 -17.67 16.19
C GLY A 88 3.32 -18.86 17.12
N PHE A 89 3.26 -18.58 18.42
CA PHE A 89 3.25 -19.58 19.48
C PHE A 89 2.15 -19.24 20.48
N THR A 90 1.30 -20.21 20.78
CA THR A 90 0.15 -20.02 21.67
C THR A 90 0.37 -20.71 23.02
N PHE A 91 0.31 -19.96 24.11
CA PHE A 91 0.55 -20.42 25.49
C PHE A 91 -0.61 -20.04 26.42
N GLU A 92 -0.88 -20.90 27.41
CA GLU A 92 -1.95 -20.68 28.39
C GLU A 92 -1.54 -19.69 29.50
N THR A 93 -0.24 -19.54 29.76
CA THR A 93 0.29 -18.59 30.75
C THR A 93 1.54 -17.91 30.22
N GLU A 94 1.70 -16.61 30.51
CA GLU A 94 2.75 -15.74 29.95
C GLU A 94 4.18 -16.27 30.18
N ASN A 95 4.41 -16.91 31.33
CA ASN A 95 5.75 -17.38 31.74
C ASN A 95 6.06 -18.82 31.33
N GLN A 96 5.18 -19.49 30.59
CA GLN A 96 5.42 -20.87 30.15
C GLN A 96 6.03 -20.90 28.75
N ASN A 97 7.18 -21.57 28.63
CA ASN A 97 7.75 -21.94 27.33
C ASN A 97 7.00 -23.11 26.65
N VAL A 98 5.94 -23.61 27.28
CA VAL A 98 5.10 -24.67 26.76
C VAL A 98 4.01 -24.04 25.88
N TYR A 99 4.20 -24.11 24.57
CA TYR A 99 3.16 -23.72 23.62
C TYR A 99 2.35 -24.94 23.17
N THR A 100 1.06 -24.74 23.02
CA THR A 100 0.10 -25.77 22.57
C THR A 100 -0.04 -25.80 21.05
N GLU A 101 0.22 -24.66 20.41
CA GLU A 101 0.10 -24.43 18.98
C GLU A 101 1.30 -23.61 18.51
N CYS A 102 1.84 -23.99 17.34
CA CYS A 102 2.85 -23.23 16.62
C CYS A 102 2.37 -23.06 15.18
N TYR A 103 2.55 -21.88 14.61
CA TYR A 103 2.28 -21.68 13.20
C TYR A 103 3.35 -20.82 12.54
N CYS A 104 3.47 -20.95 11.22
CA CYS A 104 4.43 -20.24 10.41
C CYS A 104 3.82 -19.85 9.07
N TYR A 105 3.81 -18.56 8.77
CA TYR A 105 3.63 -18.03 7.43
C TYR A 105 5.02 -17.71 6.89
N LYS A 106 5.42 -18.32 5.77
CA LYS A 106 6.73 -18.10 5.16
C LYS A 106 6.58 -17.95 3.66
N GLN A 107 7.28 -16.99 3.06
CA GLN A 107 7.39 -16.93 1.60
C GLN A 107 7.86 -18.28 1.03
N ASP A 108 7.28 -18.71 -0.07
CA ASP A 108 7.74 -19.92 -0.77
C ASP A 108 9.14 -19.67 -1.33
N ASP A 109 10.08 -20.57 -1.02
CA ASP A 109 11.47 -20.47 -1.46
C ASP A 109 11.59 -20.56 -3.00
N LYS A 110 10.57 -21.10 -3.68
CA LYS A 110 10.52 -21.24 -5.14
C LYS A 110 9.70 -20.17 -5.84
N ASP A 111 8.75 -19.55 -5.15
CA ASP A 111 7.79 -18.61 -5.74
C ASP A 111 7.54 -17.42 -4.80
N SER A 112 8.16 -16.29 -5.12
CA SER A 112 8.02 -15.05 -4.33
C SER A 112 6.57 -14.53 -4.22
N GLN A 113 5.69 -14.97 -5.13
CA GLN A 113 4.27 -14.59 -5.16
C GLN A 113 3.38 -15.53 -4.34
N LYS A 114 3.97 -16.48 -3.62
CA LYS A 114 3.25 -17.43 -2.77
C LYS A 114 3.78 -17.41 -1.35
N THR A 115 2.88 -17.70 -0.42
CA THR A 115 3.18 -17.83 1.00
C THR A 115 2.63 -19.15 1.52
N ILE A 116 3.49 -19.94 2.15
CA ILE A 116 3.13 -21.21 2.77
C ILE A 116 2.75 -20.95 4.23
N TYR A 117 1.57 -21.43 4.61
CA TYR A 117 1.10 -21.42 5.99
C TYR A 117 1.08 -22.84 6.54
N ASN A 118 1.83 -23.06 7.62
CA ASN A 118 1.84 -24.30 8.37
C ASN A 118 1.36 -24.05 9.80
N MET A 119 0.49 -24.91 10.30
CA MET A 119 -0.01 -24.88 11.67
C MET A 119 0.17 -26.26 12.31
N PHE A 120 0.85 -26.30 13.44
CA PHE A 120 1.13 -27.49 14.24
C PHE A 120 0.44 -27.37 15.58
N LEU A 121 -0.35 -28.38 15.94
CA LEU A 121 -0.95 -28.52 17.26
C LEU A 121 -0.30 -29.69 17.98
N TYR A 122 0.15 -29.45 19.21
CA TYR A 122 0.86 -30.44 20.03
C TYR A 122 -0.01 -31.00 21.16
N LYS A 123 -1.09 -30.28 21.51
CA LYS A 123 -2.08 -30.75 22.48
C LYS A 123 -3.24 -31.42 21.75
N ASN A 124 -3.57 -32.66 22.11
CA ASN A 124 -4.67 -33.37 21.48
C ASN A 124 -5.98 -32.58 21.65
N PRO A 125 -6.65 -32.16 20.54
CA PRO A 125 -7.85 -31.34 20.62
C PRO A 125 -9.11 -32.14 21.00
N GLY A 126 -9.05 -33.47 21.01
CA GLY A 126 -10.21 -34.34 21.23
C GLY A 126 -11.37 -33.98 20.31
N LEU A 127 -12.56 -33.83 20.89
CA LEU A 127 -13.78 -33.43 20.16
C LEU A 127 -13.68 -32.03 19.52
N LYS A 128 -12.74 -31.17 19.94
CA LYS A 128 -12.52 -29.84 19.35
C LYS A 128 -11.78 -29.89 18.01
N LYS A 129 -11.34 -31.06 17.53
CA LYS A 129 -10.59 -31.21 16.26
C LYS A 129 -11.34 -30.61 15.06
N MET A 130 -12.63 -30.94 14.92
CA MET A 130 -13.47 -30.40 13.85
C MET A 130 -13.58 -28.88 13.92
N LEU A 131 -13.76 -28.33 15.12
CA LEU A 131 -13.87 -26.88 15.32
C LEU A 131 -12.55 -26.17 14.99
N ARG A 132 -11.40 -26.77 15.34
CA ARG A 132 -10.08 -26.26 14.95
C ARG A 132 -9.91 -26.19 13.43
N PHE A 133 -10.33 -27.23 12.69
CA PHE A 133 -10.28 -27.22 11.23
C PHE A 133 -11.16 -26.11 10.63
N LYS A 134 -12.38 -25.92 11.15
CA LYS A 134 -13.27 -24.83 10.73
C LYS A 134 -12.68 -23.45 11.01
N LEU A 135 -12.10 -23.25 12.19
CA LEU A 135 -11.44 -21.98 12.57
C LEU A 135 -10.18 -21.71 11.71
N HIS A 136 -9.42 -22.77 11.38
CA HIS A 136 -8.28 -22.67 10.47
C HIS A 136 -8.72 -22.17 9.09
N ASN A 137 -9.72 -22.82 8.48
CA ASN A 137 -10.25 -22.42 7.17
C ASN A 137 -10.86 -21.01 7.19
N TRP A 138 -11.59 -20.67 8.26
CA TRP A 138 -12.11 -19.33 8.45
C TRP A 138 -10.98 -18.29 8.48
N GLY A 139 -9.92 -18.55 9.25
CA GLY A 139 -8.75 -17.67 9.32
C GLY A 139 -8.08 -17.49 7.96
N VAL A 140 -7.92 -18.57 7.19
CA VAL A 140 -7.39 -18.54 5.81
C VAL A 140 -8.27 -17.66 4.92
N GLN A 141 -9.58 -17.91 4.88
CA GLN A 141 -10.52 -17.16 4.05
C GLN A 141 -10.57 -15.67 4.42
N THR A 142 -10.55 -15.35 5.71
CA THR A 142 -10.49 -13.96 6.18
C THR A 142 -9.23 -13.25 5.69
N LEU A 143 -8.06 -13.91 5.74
CA LEU A 143 -6.83 -13.34 5.19
C LEU A 143 -6.96 -13.06 3.70
N GLU A 144 -7.41 -14.05 2.92
CA GLU A 144 -7.58 -13.89 1.47
C GLU A 144 -8.56 -12.76 1.12
N ASN A 145 -9.65 -12.64 1.88
CA ASN A 145 -10.64 -11.59 1.68
C ASN A 145 -10.08 -10.20 1.98
N ILE A 146 -9.27 -10.06 3.04
CA ILE A 146 -8.60 -8.80 3.38
C ILE A 146 -7.64 -8.39 2.26
N ILE A 147 -6.82 -9.33 1.76
CA ILE A 147 -5.86 -9.06 0.69
C ILE A 147 -6.58 -8.64 -0.60
N LYS A 148 -7.61 -9.40 -1.02
CA LYS A 148 -8.39 -9.07 -2.23
C LYS A 148 -9.05 -7.70 -2.13
N LYS A 149 -9.65 -7.37 -0.98
CA LYS A 149 -10.25 -6.04 -0.74
C LYS A 149 -9.21 -4.92 -0.84
N ASP A 150 -8.00 -5.14 -0.32
CA ASP A 150 -6.92 -4.17 -0.38
C ASP A 150 -6.43 -3.95 -1.82
N HIS A 151 -6.23 -5.03 -2.59
CA HIS A 151 -5.89 -4.97 -4.01
C HIS A 151 -6.96 -4.24 -4.84
N ASP A 152 -8.24 -4.54 -4.59
CA ASP A 152 -9.37 -3.87 -5.26
C ASP A 152 -9.40 -2.36 -4.95
N LEU A 153 -9.09 -1.97 -3.70
CA LEU A 153 -9.01 -0.57 -3.30
C LEU A 153 -7.83 0.14 -3.98
N ILE A 154 -6.67 -0.49 -4.03
CA ILE A 154 -5.48 0.05 -4.72
C ILE A 154 -5.76 0.22 -6.21
N ALA A 155 -6.41 -0.75 -6.85
CA ALA A 155 -6.80 -0.68 -8.26
C ALA A 155 -7.76 0.50 -8.53
N LYS A 156 -8.78 0.68 -7.69
CA LYS A 156 -9.73 1.81 -7.79
C LYS A 156 -9.06 3.17 -7.59
N LEU A 157 -8.13 3.26 -6.63
CA LEU A 157 -7.36 4.49 -6.38
C LEU A 157 -6.47 4.84 -7.57
N LYS A 158 -5.84 3.83 -8.18
CA LYS A 158 -5.01 4.03 -9.38
C LYS A 158 -5.84 4.52 -10.56
N ASP A 159 -6.96 3.85 -10.86
CA ASP A 159 -7.88 4.27 -11.93
C ASP A 159 -8.42 5.70 -11.71
N SER A 160 -8.78 6.05 -10.47
CA SER A 160 -9.20 7.41 -10.12
C SER A 160 -8.09 8.44 -10.34
N LYS A 161 -6.85 8.11 -9.98
CA LYS A 161 -5.68 8.98 -10.18
C LYS A 161 -5.38 9.19 -11.67
N ASP A 162 -5.44 8.12 -12.46
CA ASP A 162 -5.17 8.18 -13.91
C ASP A 162 -6.22 9.05 -14.61
N LYS A 163 -7.51 8.93 -14.24
CA LYS A 163 -8.59 9.81 -14.73
C LYS A 163 -8.39 11.28 -14.35
N MET A 164 -7.88 11.55 -13.14
CA MET A 164 -7.57 12.93 -12.73
C MET A 164 -6.41 13.52 -13.53
N ILE A 165 -5.38 12.73 -13.83
CA ILE A 165 -4.25 13.15 -14.67
C ILE A 165 -4.73 13.45 -16.09
N GLU A 166 -5.52 12.56 -16.69
CA GLU A 166 -6.07 12.77 -18.04
C GLU A 166 -6.92 14.06 -18.11
N LYS A 167 -7.77 14.29 -17.09
CA LYS A 167 -8.55 15.52 -16.99
C LYS A 167 -7.67 16.77 -16.87
N LYS A 168 -6.60 16.70 -16.09
CA LYS A 168 -5.63 17.81 -15.94
C LYS A 168 -4.92 18.10 -17.26
N ASP A 169 -4.50 17.08 -17.99
CA ASP A 169 -3.84 17.23 -19.28
C ASP A 169 -4.77 17.82 -20.34
N LYS A 170 -6.05 17.44 -20.33
CA LYS A 170 -7.08 18.03 -21.18
C LYS A 170 -7.26 19.53 -20.89
N ILE A 171 -7.36 19.91 -19.62
CA ILE A 171 -7.47 21.32 -19.21
C ILE A 171 -6.22 22.12 -19.63
N ILE A 172 -5.02 21.54 -19.48
CA ILE A 172 -3.78 22.20 -19.91
C ILE A 172 -3.77 22.41 -21.43
N LYS A 173 -4.19 21.40 -22.21
CA LYS A 173 -4.28 21.50 -23.67
C LYS A 173 -5.30 22.57 -24.09
N GLU A 174 -6.50 22.58 -23.49
CA GLU A 174 -7.52 23.59 -23.75
C GLU A 174 -7.04 25.00 -23.37
N GLY A 175 -6.36 25.15 -22.22
CA GLY A 175 -5.75 26.41 -21.81
C GLY A 175 -4.66 26.89 -22.78
N GLN A 176 -3.83 25.98 -23.31
CA GLN A 176 -2.83 26.32 -24.33
C GLN A 176 -3.47 26.77 -25.65
N VAL A 177 -4.61 26.17 -26.05
CA VAL A 177 -5.37 26.59 -27.23
C VAL A 177 -5.89 28.02 -27.04
N ILE A 178 -6.51 28.32 -25.89
CA ILE A 178 -7.03 29.66 -25.58
C ILE A 178 -5.90 30.72 -25.59
N ILE A 179 -4.72 30.39 -25.04
CA ILE A 179 -3.56 31.30 -25.07
C ILE A 179 -3.09 31.55 -26.51
N LYS A 180 -3.05 30.52 -27.36
CA LYS A 180 -2.66 30.66 -28.78
C LYS A 180 -3.66 31.52 -29.54
N GLU A 181 -4.96 31.30 -29.36
CA GLU A 181 -6.01 32.12 -29.96
C GLU A 181 -5.92 33.58 -29.52
N GLY A 182 -5.73 33.83 -28.23
CA GLY A 182 -5.51 35.18 -27.70
C GLY A 182 -4.29 35.87 -28.30
N GLN A 183 -3.18 35.14 -28.51
CA GLN A 183 -1.98 35.69 -29.18
C GLN A 183 -2.22 36.04 -30.65
N VAL A 184 -3.03 35.26 -31.38
CA VAL A 184 -3.39 35.55 -32.78
C VAL A 184 -4.21 36.83 -32.86
N ILE A 185 -5.25 36.96 -32.03
CA ILE A 185 -6.12 38.15 -32.00
C ILE A 185 -5.32 39.42 -31.67
N ILE A 186 -4.38 39.34 -30.71
CA ILE A 186 -3.51 40.47 -30.37
C ILE A 186 -2.63 40.86 -31.56
N LYS A 187 -2.06 39.89 -32.28
CA LYS A 187 -1.22 40.16 -33.47
C LYS A 187 -2.02 40.80 -34.60
N GLU A 188 -3.25 40.33 -34.85
CA GLU A 188 -4.16 40.92 -35.85
C GLU A 188 -4.47 42.38 -35.52
N ARG A 189 -4.88 42.67 -34.27
CA ARG A 189 -5.14 44.06 -33.82
C ARG A 189 -3.91 44.96 -33.94
N ILE A 190 -2.71 44.45 -33.65
CA ILE A 190 -1.46 45.19 -33.82
C ILE A 190 -1.23 45.51 -35.31
N ASN A 191 -1.51 44.58 -36.22
CA ASN A 191 -1.39 44.82 -37.66
C ASN A 191 -2.41 45.87 -38.15
N ASP A 192 -3.66 45.79 -37.70
CA ASP A 192 -4.71 46.76 -38.05
C ASP A 192 -4.34 48.18 -37.55
N LEU A 193 -3.75 48.29 -36.37
CA LEU A 193 -3.24 49.56 -35.84
C LEU A 193 -2.08 50.12 -36.66
N LYS A 194 -1.21 49.25 -37.21
CA LYS A 194 -0.11 49.67 -38.07
C LYS A 194 -0.61 50.16 -39.44
N THR A 195 -1.57 49.46 -40.04
CA THR A 195 -2.17 49.87 -41.32
C THR A 195 -2.94 51.18 -41.15
N PHE A 196 -3.70 51.34 -40.07
CA PHE A 196 -4.39 52.59 -39.77
C PHE A 196 -3.44 53.79 -39.65
N LYS A 197 -2.34 53.66 -38.90
CA LYS A 197 -1.32 54.73 -38.80
C LYS A 197 -0.69 55.09 -40.15
N SER A 198 -0.51 54.12 -41.04
CA SER A 198 0.07 54.37 -42.36
C SER A 198 -0.88 55.15 -43.28
N SER A 199 -2.20 54.96 -43.17
CA SER A 199 -3.20 55.67 -43.97
C SER A 199 -3.51 57.07 -43.44
N THR A 200 -3.37 57.31 -42.13
CA THR A 200 -3.58 58.67 -41.56
C THR A 200 -2.43 59.63 -41.85
N PHE A 201 -1.22 59.13 -42.11
CA PHE A 201 -0.06 59.96 -42.43
C PHE A 201 0.12 60.24 -43.94
N SER A 202 -0.60 59.54 -44.82
CA SER A 202 -0.51 59.79 -46.27
C SER A 202 -1.38 60.94 -46.77
N SER A 203 -2.24 61.53 -45.93
CA SER A 203 -3.10 62.67 -46.30
C SER A 203 -2.62 64.03 -45.77
N ALA A 204 -1.47 64.11 -45.09
CA ALA A 204 -0.91 65.34 -44.54
C ALA A 204 0.38 65.81 -45.26
N LYS A 205 0.48 65.56 -46.57
CA LYS A 205 1.59 66.04 -47.41
C LYS A 205 1.07 66.80 -48.64
N GLU A 206 0.36 67.90 -48.40
CA GLU A 206 0.40 69.05 -49.30
C GLU A 206 0.86 70.26 -48.49
N GLU A 207 1.75 71.03 -49.12
CA GLU A 207 2.29 72.34 -48.72
C GLU A 207 3.30 72.41 -47.55
N SER A 208 4.58 72.33 -47.90
CA SER A 208 5.49 73.49 -47.72
C SER A 208 6.87 73.19 -48.30
N THR A 209 7.19 73.97 -49.33
CA THR A 209 8.48 74.11 -50.01
C THR A 209 9.52 74.71 -49.06
N PRO A 210 10.68 74.07 -48.82
CA PRO A 210 11.82 74.74 -48.21
C PRO A 210 12.66 75.40 -49.32
N SER A 211 12.79 76.71 -49.22
CA SER A 211 13.65 77.55 -50.04
C SER A 211 15.11 77.15 -49.92
N THR A 212 15.75 77.03 -51.08
CA THR A 212 17.20 76.95 -51.29
C THR A 212 17.93 78.14 -50.65
N MET A 213 18.79 77.88 -49.67
CA MET A 213 19.88 78.79 -49.31
C MET A 213 21.22 78.09 -49.58
N LYS A 214 21.89 78.60 -50.62
CA LYS A 214 23.32 78.45 -50.87
C LYS A 214 24.07 79.21 -49.78
N ASP A 215 25.14 78.62 -49.26
CA ASP A 215 26.36 79.30 -48.79
C ASP A 215 27.30 78.24 -48.23
N SER A 216 28.61 78.41 -48.15
CA SER A 216 29.62 79.00 -49.03
C SER A 216 30.94 78.42 -48.51
N LYS A 217 31.94 78.31 -49.38
CA LYS A 217 33.30 77.85 -49.05
C LYS A 217 33.96 78.82 -48.06
N SER A 218 34.72 78.30 -47.09
CA SER A 218 36.07 78.81 -46.80
C SER A 218 36.84 77.92 -45.82
N LEU A 219 38.04 77.53 -46.28
CA LEU A 219 39.27 77.09 -45.60
C LEU A 219 39.25 75.82 -44.74
#